data_AF-A0A7I5E755-F1
#
_entry.id   AF-A0A7I5E755-F1
#
_cell.length_a   1.000
_cell.length_b   1.000
_cell.length_c   1.000
_cell.angle_alpha   90.00
_cell.angle_beta   90.00
_cell.angle_gamma   90.00
#
_symmetry.space_group_name_H-M   'P 1'
#
loop_
_entity.id
_entity.type
_entity.pdbx_description
1 polymer ?
#
loop_
_entity_poly.entity_id
_entity_poly.type
_entity_poly.pdbx_seq_one_letter_code
_entity_poly.pdbx_strand_id
1 'polypeptide(L)'
;MLLRFRMGDLAMRTDVEKAFLQIRLETPDRDASRCLWVKDPTKPPTETNPLDYRLTFISNCSPFLLAGTIKYHLQESTPHKELAEEVHRNVYVDNDILTASNEEEAMEKYSKSGGILPK
;
A
#
# COMPACT_ATOMS: atom_id res chain seq x y z
N MET A 1 -12.64 9.18 5.14
CA MET A 1 -11.60 9.83 4.33
C MET A 1 -12.04 11.17 3.73
N LEU A 2 -12.98 11.23 2.77
CA LEU A 2 -13.30 12.47 2.02
C LEU A 2 -13.75 13.67 2.87
N LEU A 3 -14.53 13.46 3.93
CA LEU A 3 -14.92 14.55 4.83
C LEU A 3 -13.73 15.09 5.62
N ARG A 4 -12.83 14.21 6.06
CA ARG A 4 -11.66 14.58 6.87
C ARG A 4 -10.58 15.29 6.04
N PHE A 5 -10.43 14.91 4.78
CA PHE A 5 -9.59 15.62 3.81
C PHE A 5 -9.93 17.11 3.73
N ARG A 6 -11.21 17.48 3.91
CA ARG A 6 -11.67 18.88 3.85
C ARG A 6 -11.56 19.64 5.18
N MET A 7 -11.12 18.99 6.26
CA MET A 7 -11.04 19.62 7.59
C MET A 7 -9.71 20.32 7.84
N GLY A 8 -8.65 19.99 7.10
CA GLY A 8 -7.36 20.66 7.21
C GLY A 8 -7.08 21.57 6.02
N ASP A 9 -6.23 22.55 6.25
CA ASP A 9 -5.82 23.54 5.24
C ASP A 9 -4.81 22.95 4.24
N LEU A 10 -4.03 21.96 4.68
CA LEU A 10 -3.08 21.21 3.87
C LEU A 10 -3.42 19.72 3.89
N ALA A 11 -3.32 19.08 2.73
CA ALA A 11 -3.51 17.65 2.59
C ALA A 11 -2.26 16.98 2.02
N MET A 12 -1.84 15.91 2.69
CA MET A 12 -0.74 15.05 2.29
C MET A 12 -1.32 13.71 1.84
N ARG A 13 -0.89 13.23 0.68
CA ARG A 13 -1.27 11.91 0.17
C ARG A 13 -0.04 11.04 0.09
N THR A 14 -0.16 9.81 0.58
CA THR A 14 0.88 8.80 0.50
C THR A 14 0.33 7.58 -0.21
N ASP A 15 1.10 7.08 -1.17
CA ASP A 15 0.82 5.84 -1.87
C ASP A 15 1.54 4.68 -1.14
N VAL A 16 0.77 3.68 -0.72
CA VAL A 16 1.27 2.48 -0.05
C VAL A 16 1.26 1.25 -0.96
N GLU A 17 1.17 1.42 -2.29
CA GLU A 17 1.16 0.33 -3.28
C GLU A 17 2.35 -0.63 -3.10
N LYS A 18 3.53 -0.13 -2.70
CA LYS A 18 4.69 -0.99 -2.46
C LYS A 18 4.53 -1.96 -1.27
N ALA A 19 3.60 -1.69 -0.35
CA ALA A 19 3.35 -2.57 0.80
C ALA A 19 2.83 -3.95 0.37
N PHE A 20 2.09 -4.03 -0.74
CA PHE A 20 1.64 -5.31 -1.31
C PHE A 20 2.79 -6.21 -1.75
N LEU A 21 3.95 -5.65 -2.18
CA LEU A 21 5.14 -6.44 -2.51
C LEU A 21 5.75 -7.11 -1.27
N GLN A 22 5.49 -6.56 -0.09
CA GLN A 22 5.99 -7.10 1.18
C GLN A 22 5.11 -8.21 1.74
N ILE A 23 3.86 -8.34 1.29
CA ILE A 23 2.93 -9.38 1.73
C ILE A 23 3.21 -10.65 0.92
N ARG A 24 3.69 -11.69 1.61
CA ARG A 24 3.96 -12.99 0.99
C ARG A 24 2.70 -13.83 0.95
N LEU A 25 2.40 -14.38 -0.23
CA LEU A 25 1.38 -15.41 -0.36
C LEU A 25 1.91 -16.77 0.12
N GLU A 26 1.00 -17.56 0.69
CA GLU A 26 1.28 -18.94 1.03
C GLU A 26 1.61 -19.75 -0.22
N THR A 27 2.49 -20.73 -0.09
CA THR A 27 3.02 -21.50 -1.23
C THR A 27 1.93 -22.09 -2.14
N PRO A 28 0.81 -22.65 -1.61
CA PRO A 28 -0.28 -23.16 -2.43
C PRO A 28 -1.01 -22.09 -3.25
N ASP A 29 -1.12 -20.86 -2.74
CA ASP A 29 -1.91 -19.79 -3.35
C ASP A 29 -1.13 -18.96 -4.38
N ARG A 30 0.21 -19.10 -4.42
CA ARG A 30 1.09 -18.40 -5.37
C ARG A 30 0.80 -18.72 -6.83
N ASP A 31 0.19 -19.87 -7.10
CA ASP A 31 -0.15 -20.28 -8.46
C ASP A 31 -1.30 -19.43 -9.05
N ALA A 32 -2.24 -19.04 -8.19
CA ALA A 32 -3.39 -18.22 -8.58
C ALA A 32 -3.01 -16.79 -8.97
N SER A 33 -1.78 -16.35 -8.64
CA SER A 33 -1.27 -15.01 -8.97
C SER A 33 -0.34 -15.00 -10.19
N ARG A 34 -0.32 -16.06 -11.01
CA ARG A 34 0.48 -16.11 -12.23
C ARG A 34 -0.09 -15.19 -13.30
N CYS A 35 0.80 -14.41 -13.90
CA CYS A 35 0.55 -13.55 -15.05
C CYS A 35 1.50 -13.97 -16.17
N LEU A 36 0.92 -14.27 -17.33
CA LEU A 36 1.70 -14.56 -18.52
C LEU A 36 2.15 -13.25 -19.15
N TRP A 37 3.46 -13.04 -19.24
CA TRP A 37 4.03 -11.91 -19.97
C TRP A 37 4.75 -12.39 -21.23
N VAL A 38 4.90 -11.52 -22.22
CA VAL A 38 5.66 -11.85 -23.44
C VAL A 38 7.10 -11.40 -23.26
N LYS A 39 8.06 -12.32 -23.45
CA LYS A 39 9.49 -12.02 -23.31
C LYS A 39 9.98 -11.06 -24.39
N ASP A 40 9.59 -11.30 -25.64
CA ASP A 40 9.90 -10.46 -26.80
C ASP A 40 8.60 -10.05 -27.52
N PRO A 41 8.16 -8.78 -27.42
CA PRO A 41 6.90 -8.31 -28.00
C PRO A 41 6.91 -8.27 -29.53
N THR A 42 8.09 -8.42 -30.17
CA THR A 42 8.21 -8.50 -31.63
C THR A 42 7.96 -9.90 -32.17
N LYS A 43 7.95 -10.91 -31.29
CA LYS A 43 7.72 -12.31 -31.64
C LYS A 43 6.30 -12.75 -31.27
N PRO A 44 5.74 -13.74 -31.98
CA PRO A 44 4.43 -14.28 -31.64
C PRO A 44 4.44 -14.90 -30.21
N PRO A 45 3.29 -14.91 -29.51
CA PRO A 45 3.16 -15.52 -28.19
C PRO A 45 3.09 -17.06 -28.30
N THR A 46 4.21 -17.68 -28.66
CA THR A 46 4.40 -19.13 -28.71
C THR A 46 4.93 -19.66 -27.37
N GLU A 47 4.94 -20.98 -27.15
CA GLU A 47 5.40 -21.60 -25.89
C GLU A 47 6.85 -21.27 -25.50
N THR A 48 7.67 -20.80 -26.44
CA THR A 48 9.05 -20.38 -26.19
C THR A 48 9.21 -18.89 -25.87
N ASN A 49 8.15 -18.10 -26.00
CA ASN A 49 8.12 -16.66 -25.78
C ASN A 49 7.32 -16.15 -24.54
N PRO A 50 6.87 -16.98 -23.58
CA PRO A 50 6.29 -16.46 -22.35
C PRO A 50 7.36 -16.24 -21.26
N LEU A 51 7.12 -15.25 -20.42
CA LEU A 51 7.70 -15.13 -19.08
C LEU A 51 6.57 -15.34 -18.07
N ASP A 52 6.76 -16.26 -17.12
CA ASP A 52 5.84 -16.44 -16.00
C ASP A 52 6.22 -15.41 -14.91
N TYR A 53 5.40 -14.37 -14.75
CA TYR A 53 5.51 -13.43 -13.65
C TYR A 53 4.45 -13.75 -12.61
N ARG A 54 4.84 -13.77 -11.34
CA ARG A 54 3.88 -13.87 -10.24
C ARG A 54 3.61 -12.47 -9.73
N LEU A 55 2.41 -11.95 -10.00
CA LEU A 55 1.99 -10.61 -9.58
C LEU A 55 1.02 -10.77 -8.42
N THR A 56 1.46 -10.44 -7.20
CA THR A 56 0.63 -10.44 -5.98
C THR A 56 -0.60 -9.51 -6.05
N PHE A 57 -0.74 -8.72 -7.13
CA PHE A 57 -1.55 -7.51 -7.19
C PHE A 57 -2.93 -7.62 -7.84
N ILE A 58 -3.35 -8.80 -8.30
CA ILE A 58 -4.56 -8.88 -9.17
C ILE A 58 -5.69 -9.67 -8.52
N SER A 59 -5.68 -9.85 -7.20
CA SER A 59 -6.77 -10.52 -6.50
C SER A 59 -7.67 -9.53 -5.78
N ASN A 60 -8.99 -9.76 -5.84
CA ASN A 60 -9.99 -9.04 -5.04
C ASN A 60 -9.69 -9.10 -3.52
N CYS A 61 -8.89 -10.09 -3.10
CA CYS A 61 -8.47 -10.26 -1.72
C CYS A 61 -7.30 -9.34 -1.31
N SER A 62 -6.54 -8.80 -2.26
CA SER A 62 -5.34 -8.02 -1.95
C SER A 62 -5.64 -6.81 -1.06
N PRO A 63 -6.65 -5.96 -1.33
CA PRO A 63 -7.02 -4.85 -0.44
C PRO A 63 -7.32 -5.27 1.00
N PHE A 64 -7.96 -6.43 1.18
CA PHE A 64 -8.28 -6.96 2.50
C PHE A 64 -7.01 -7.37 3.26
N LEU A 65 -6.10 -8.08 2.58
CA LEU A 65 -4.82 -8.49 3.16
C LEU A 65 -3.98 -7.26 3.54
N LEU A 66 -3.91 -6.26 2.66
CA LEU A 66 -3.18 -5.03 2.95
C LEU A 66 -3.78 -4.26 4.13
N ALA A 67 -5.11 -4.11 4.17
CA ALA A 67 -5.78 -3.46 5.30
C ALA A 67 -5.49 -4.18 6.63
N GLY A 68 -5.49 -5.52 6.63
CA GLY A 68 -5.12 -6.33 7.79
C GLY A 68 -3.66 -6.14 8.22
N THR A 69 -2.73 -6.16 7.27
CA THR A 69 -1.30 -5.94 7.52
C THR A 69 -1.01 -4.54 8.05
N ILE A 70 -1.60 -3.50 7.44
CA ILE A 70 -1.49 -2.12 7.92
C ILE A 70 -2.03 -2.01 9.34
N LYS A 71 -3.23 -2.54 9.60
CA LYS A 71 -3.82 -2.52 10.94
C LYS A 71 -2.90 -3.18 11.98
N TYR A 72 -2.35 -4.34 11.65
CA TYR A 72 -1.42 -5.06 12.53
C TYR A 72 -0.16 -4.22 12.84
N HIS A 73 0.48 -3.63 11.83
CA HIS A 73 1.66 -2.79 12.02
C HIS A 73 1.38 -1.52 12.83
N LEU A 74 0.22 -0.88 12.61
CA LEU A 74 -0.19 0.30 13.38
C LEU A 74 -0.46 -0.03 14.85
N GLN A 75 -0.89 -1.26 15.17
CA GLN A 75 -1.14 -1.71 16.54
C GLN A 75 0.13 -2.13 17.29
N GLU A 76 1.06 -2.80 16.60
CA GLU A 76 2.24 -3.41 17.23
C GLU A 76 3.52 -2.57 17.16
N SER A 77 3.62 -1.58 16.27
CA SER A 77 4.94 -1.07 15.83
C SER A 77 5.10 0.45 15.74
N THR A 78 4.44 1.25 16.59
CA THR A 78 4.61 2.73 16.52
C THR A 78 4.81 3.42 17.87
N PRO A 79 5.88 4.22 18.05
CA PRO A 79 6.00 5.16 19.17
C PRO A 79 5.03 6.35 19.05
N HIS A 80 4.39 6.54 17.89
CA HIS A 80 3.51 7.67 17.58
C HIS A 80 2.06 7.21 17.45
N LYS A 81 1.45 6.85 18.58
CA LYS A 81 0.08 6.29 18.64
C LYS A 81 -0.98 7.18 17.99
N GLU A 82 -0.93 8.48 18.25
CA GLU A 82 -1.92 9.43 17.70
C GLU A 82 -1.86 9.49 16.17
N LEU A 83 -0.66 9.56 15.61
CA LEU A 83 -0.46 9.57 14.16
C LEU A 83 -0.85 8.22 13.54
N ALA A 84 -0.54 7.11 14.21
CA ALA A 84 -0.92 5.78 13.74
C ALA A 84 -2.45 5.58 13.73
N GLU A 85 -3.16 6.11 14.72
CA GLU A 85 -4.62 6.12 14.71
C GLU A 85 -5.19 7.03 13.61
N GLU A 86 -4.55 8.18 13.34
CA GLU A 86 -4.93 9.06 12.23
C GLU A 86 -4.80 8.35 10.89
N VAL A 87 -3.64 7.73 10.63
CA VAL A 87 -3.39 6.87 9.45
C VAL A 87 -4.43 5.76 9.38
N HIS A 88 -4.68 5.02 10.46
CA HIS A 88 -5.67 3.93 10.47
C HIS A 88 -7.06 4.38 10.04
N ARG A 89 -7.47 5.59 10.45
CA ARG A 89 -8.78 6.15 10.10
C ARG A 89 -8.86 6.68 8.66
N ASN A 90 -7.73 6.97 8.03
CA ASN A 90 -7.66 7.67 6.76
C ASN A 90 -7.12 6.84 5.58
N VAL A 91 -6.50 5.69 5.84
CA VAL A 91 -6.14 4.72 4.80
C VAL A 91 -7.39 4.23 4.06
N TYR A 92 -7.29 4.20 2.73
CA TYR A 92 -8.28 3.66 1.82
C TYR A 92 -7.58 2.84 0.73
N VAL A 93 -7.78 1.52 0.78
CA VAL A 93 -7.18 0.53 -0.12
C VAL A 93 -5.64 0.60 -0.11
N ASP A 94 -5.08 1.44 -0.97
CA ASP A 94 -3.66 1.63 -1.27
C ASP A 94 -3.21 3.09 -1.05
N ASN A 95 -4.12 3.96 -0.61
CA ASN A 95 -3.85 5.38 -0.42
C ASN A 95 -4.08 5.79 1.03
N ASP A 96 -3.16 6.57 1.58
CA ASP A 96 -3.35 7.27 2.85
C ASP A 96 -3.46 8.77 2.63
N ILE A 97 -4.26 9.42 3.48
CA ILE A 97 -4.47 10.86 3.46
C ILE A 97 -4.32 11.41 4.87
N LEU A 98 -3.35 12.29 5.05
CA LEU A 98 -3.16 13.06 6.28
C LEU A 98 -3.48 14.53 6.01
N THR A 99 -3.97 15.22 7.02
CA THR A 99 -4.25 16.66 6.92
C THR A 99 -3.50 17.42 8.00
N ALA A 100 -3.14 18.67 7.71
CA ALA A 100 -2.45 19.56 8.63
C ALA A 100 -3.04 20.98 8.52
N SER A 101 -2.91 21.76 9.58
CA SER A 101 -3.39 23.15 9.66
C SER A 101 -2.35 24.15 9.17
N ASN A 102 -1.08 23.76 9.12
CA ASN A 102 0.03 24.58 8.66
C ASN A 102 1.21 23.71 8.19
N GLU A 103 2.20 24.33 7.55
CA GLU A 103 3.37 23.65 6.98
C GLU A 103 4.25 22.96 8.03
N GLU A 104 4.36 23.53 9.24
CA GLU A 104 5.16 22.96 10.32
C GLU A 104 4.58 21.62 10.80
N GLU A 105 3.26 21.58 11.04
CA GLU A 105 2.52 20.35 11.37
C GLU A 105 2.64 19.32 10.23
N ALA A 106 2.53 19.77 8.97
CA ALA A 106 2.67 18.88 7.82
C ALA A 106 4.06 18.23 7.77
N MET A 107 5.12 19.00 7.98
CA MET A 107 6.51 18.51 7.98
C MET A 107 6.78 17.58 9.16
N GLU A 108 6.21 17.87 10.34
CA GLU A 108 6.31 16.99 11.50
C GLU A 108 5.64 15.63 11.24
N LYS A 109 4.41 15.65 10.71
CA LYS A 109 3.68 14.42 10.34
C LYS A 109 4.42 13.63 9.27
N TYR A 110 4.96 14.30 8.25
CA TYR A 110 5.77 13.67 7.21
C TYR A 110 6.99 12.93 7.81
N SER A 111 7.77 13.62 8.65
CA SER A 111 8.96 13.03 9.30
C SER A 111 8.62 11.79 10.15
N LYS A 112 7.54 11.86 10.95
CA LYS A 112 7.10 10.76 11.80
C LYS A 112 6.48 9.60 11.02
N SER A 113 5.80 9.88 9.91
CA SER A 113 5.11 8.86 9.09
C SER A 113 6.07 7.88 8.41
N GLY A 114 7.31 8.30 8.12
CA GLY A 114 8.33 7.47 7.47
C GLY A 114 8.80 6.25 8.28
N GLY A 115 8.44 6.18 9.57
CA GLY A 115 8.67 5.02 10.45
C GLY A 115 7.43 4.18 10.73
N ILE A 116 6.25 4.59 10.24
CA ILE A 116 4.96 3.94 10.53
C ILE A 116 4.51 3.06 9.36
N LEU A 117 4.74 3.50 8.12
CA LEU A 117 4.36 2.76 6.93
C LEU A 117 5.54 1.92 6.40
N PRO A 118 5.30 0.67 5.99
CA PRO A 118 6.33 -0.16 5.34
C PRO A 118 6.82 0.49 4.03
N LYS A 119 8.15 0.51 3.83
CA LYS A 119 8.82 1.13 2.67
C LYS A 119 8.86 0.23 1.42
#